data_AF-A0A645J6I0-F1
#
_entry.id   AF-A0A645J6I0-F1
#
_cell.length_a   1.000
_cell.length_b   1.000
_cell.length_c   1.000
_cell.angle_alpha   90.00
_cell.angle_beta   90.00
_cell.angle_gamma   90.00
#
_symmetry.space_group_name_H-M   'P 1'
#
loop_
_entity.id
_entity.type
_entity.pdbx_description
1 polymer ?
#
loop_
_entity_poly.entity_id
_entity_poly.type
_entity_poly.pdbx_seq_one_letter_code
_entity_poly.pdbx_strand_id
1 'polypeptide(L)' 'MFPVLDHVETGTAGVCVNFRDLRFETPGRDLIPFRYGLCSAEQGWRLFERVAGGRRWIMD' A
#
# COMPACT_ATOMS: atom_id res chain seq x y z
N MET A 1 -1.79 -11.01 10.16
CA MET A 1 -1.92 -9.73 9.45
C MET A 1 -3.23 -9.80 8.68
N PHE A 2 -4.12 -8.81 8.80
CA PHE A 2 -5.41 -8.81 8.12
C PHE A 2 -5.40 -7.73 7.04
N PRO A 3 -4.69 -7.95 5.93
CA PRO A 3 -4.66 -6.97 4.86
C PRO A 3 -6.00 -6.96 4.16
N VAL A 4 -6.66 -5.81 4.16
CA VAL A 4 -7.89 -5.60 3.41
C VAL A 4 -7.54 -4.84 2.14
N LEU A 5 -8.08 -5.30 1.02
CA LEU A 5 -8.03 -4.57 -0.23
C LEU A 5 -8.73 -3.23 -0.04
N ASP A 6 -7.97 -2.16 -0.18
CA ASP A 6 -8.50 -0.80 -0.07
C ASP A 6 -9.05 -0.34 -1.42
N HIS A 7 -8.19 -0.30 -2.44
CA HIS A 7 -8.56 0.06 -3.80
C HIS A 7 -7.49 -0.39 -4.80
N VAL A 8 -7.88 -0.43 -6.07
CA VAL A 8 -6.98 -0.68 -7.20
C VAL A 8 -6.89 0.61 -8.02
N GLU A 9 -5.67 1.04 -8.29
CA GLU A 9 -5.38 2.15 -9.20
C GLU A 9 -4.92 1.57 -10.55
N THR A 10 -5.55 1.99 -11.63
CA THR A 10 -5.14 1.65 -13.00
C THR A 10 -4.78 2.92 -13.74
N GLY A 11 -3.58 2.99 -14.33
CA GLY A 11 -3.13 4.16 -15.07
C GLY A 11 -1.98 3.85 -16.04
N THR A 12 -1.36 4.90 -16.58
CA THR A 12 -0.24 4.79 -17.53
C THR A 12 0.97 4.06 -16.96
N ALA A 13 1.14 4.05 -15.64
CA ALA A 13 2.19 3.34 -14.93
C ALA A 13 1.82 1.87 -14.58
N GLY A 14 0.70 1.35 -15.09
CA GLY A 14 0.23 -0.01 -14.82
C GLY A 14 -0.81 -0.10 -13.70
N VAL A 15 -0.96 -1.31 -13.16
CA VAL A 15 -1.93 -1.63 -12.09
C VAL A 15 -1.23 -1.57 -10.74
N CYS A 16 -1.80 -0.83 -9.79
CA CYS A 16 -1.34 -0.78 -8.42
C CYS A 16 -2.47 -1.20 -7.46
N VAL A 17 -2.20 -2.18 -6.62
CA VAL A 17 -3.14 -2.72 -5.63
C VAL A 17 -2.76 -2.21 -4.25
N ASN A 18 -3.72 -1.65 -3.53
CA ASN A 18 -3.50 -1.01 -2.24
C ASN A 18 -4.18 -1.78 -1.12
N PHE A 19 -3.47 -1.91 -0.01
CA PHE A 19 -3.91 -2.64 1.17
C PHE A 19 -3.87 -1.76 2.41
N ARG A 20 -4.81 -2.03 3.33
CA ARG A 20 -4.82 -1.49 4.68
C ARG A 20 -4.72 -2.63 5.68
N ASP A 21 -3.86 -2.47 6.67
CA ASP A 21 -3.82 -3.37 7.81
C ASP A 21 -4.76 -2.87 8.91
N LEU A 22 -5.89 -3.56 9.09
CA LEU A 22 -6.91 -3.17 10.06
C LEU A 22 -6.50 -3.39 11.53
N ARG A 23 -5.38 -4.07 11.79
CA ARG A 23 -4.88 -4.27 13.16
C ARG A 23 -4.55 -2.98 13.90
N PHE A 24 -4.33 -1.88 13.15
CA PHE A 24 -3.91 -0.59 13.70
C PHE A 24 -5.03 0.46 13.68
N GLU A 25 -6.22 0.14 13.18
CA GLU A 25 -7.38 1.04 13.21
C GLU A 25 -8.14 0.96 14.57
N THR A 26 -7.51 0.37 15.59
CA THR A 26 -8.04 0.36 16.96
C THR A 26 -7.94 1.77 17.56
N PRO A 27 -9.01 2.31 18.18
CA PRO A 27 -8.97 3.63 18.81
C PRO A 27 -7.78 3.78 19.77
N GLY A 28 -6.99 4.85 19.65
CA GLY A 28 -5.82 5.13 20.49
C GLY A 28 -4.45 4.83 19.86
N ARG A 29 -4.39 4.40 18.59
CA ARG A 29 -3.15 4.40 17.78
C ARG A 29 -3.26 5.35 16.60
N ASP A 30 -3.09 6.64 16.88
CA ASP A 30 -3.22 7.71 15.87
C ASP A 30 -2.04 7.77 14.87
N LEU A 31 -0.95 7.06 15.19
CA LEU A 31 0.24 6.97 14.34
C LEU A 31 0.35 5.54 13.78
N ILE A 32 0.08 5.47 12.48
CA ILE A 32 0.44 4.43 11.49
C ILE A 32 -0.72 3.49 11.11
N PRO A 33 -1.55 3.85 10.13
CA PRO A 33 -2.14 2.83 9.27
C PRO A 33 -1.02 2.27 8.39
N PHE A 34 -0.69 0.98 8.53
CA PHE A 34 0.19 0.27 7.58
C PHE A 34 -0.53 0.19 6.23
N ARG A 35 -0.44 1.28 5.47
CA ARG A 35 -0.93 1.37 4.10
C ARG A 35 0.24 1.06 3.19
N TYR A 36 0.11 -0.02 2.45
CA TYR A 36 1.13 -0.46 1.51
C TYR A 36 0.44 -0.97 0.25
N GLY A 37 1.21 -1.19 -0.80
CA GLY A 37 0.66 -1.72 -2.01
C GLY A 37 1.72 -2.31 -2.90
N LEU A 38 1.28 -2.93 -3.97
CA LEU A 38 2.13 -3.46 -5.01
C LEU A 38 1.73 -2.86 -6.34
N CYS A 39 2.71 -2.40 -7.11
CA CYS A 39 2.50 -2.02 -8.49
C CYS A 39 3.11 -3.05 -9.43
N SER A 40 2.41 -3.34 -10.52
CA SER A 40 2.93 -4.12 -11.62
C SER A 40 4.17 -3.43 -12.20
N ALA A 41 5.21 -4.22 -12.43
CA ALA A 41 6.48 -3.84 -13.03
C ALA A 41 6.89 -4.90 -14.05
N GLU A 42 7.87 -4.60 -14.89
CA GLU A 42 8.35 -5.53 -15.93
C GLU A 42 8.74 -6.91 -15.39
N GLN A 43 9.20 -6.97 -14.13
CA GLN A 43 9.69 -8.18 -13.47
C GLN A 43 8.80 -8.59 -12.28
N GLY A 44 7.49 -8.38 -12.39
CA GLY A 44 6.52 -8.81 -11.39
C GLY A 44 5.90 -7.64 -10.62
N TRP A 45 5.95 -7.70 -9.29
CA TRP A 45 5.28 -6.73 -8.43
C TRP A 45 6.29 -6.02 -7.54
N ARG A 46 6.24 -4.68 -7.52
CA ARG A 46 7.10 -3.86 -6.68
C ARG A 46 6.33 -3.31 -5.47
N LEU A 47 6.86 -3.56 -4.28
CA LEU A 47 6.28 -3.13 -3.02
C LEU A 47 6.51 -1.62 -2.78
N PHE A 48 5.48 -0.95 -2.27
CA PHE A 48 5.57 0.42 -1.78
C PHE A 48 4.79 0.60 -0.48
N GLU A 49 5.19 1.60 0.29
CA GLU A 49 4.44 2.17 1.40
C GLU A 49 3.69 3.43 0.94
N ARG A 50 2.46 3.64 1.42
CA ARG A 50 1.76 4.92 1.26
C ARG A 50 2.13 5.87 2.39
N VAL A 51 2.63 7.03 2.02
CA VAL A 51 2.95 8.14 2.91
C VAL A 51 2.06 9.34 2.56
N ALA A 52 1.99 10.34 3.44
CA ALA A 52 1.13 11.51 3.23
C ALA A 52 1.40 12.24 1.89
N GLY A 53 2.62 12.17 1.37
CA GLY A 53 3.03 12.75 0.08
C GLY A 53 2.94 11.81 -1.13
N GLY A 54 2.35 10.62 -1.00
CA GLY A 54 2.22 9.66 -2.09
C GLY A 54 2.76 8.28 -1.75
N ARG A 55 3.71 7.77 -2.54
CA ARG A 55 4.23 6.40 -2.42
C ARG A 55 5.74 6.39 -2.25
N ARG A 56 6.23 5.62 -1.30
CA ARG A 56 7.66 5.33 -1.08
C ARG A 56 7.93 3.89 -1.49
N TRP A 57 8.75 3.69 -2.51
CA TRP A 57 9.16 2.34 -2.92
C TRP A 57 10.01 1.69 -1.84
N ILE A 58 9.68 0.46 -1.49
CA ILE A 58 10.51 -0.37 -0.61
C ILE A 58 11.48 -1.11 -1.54
N MET A 59 12.78 -0.93 -1.30
CA MET A 59 13.83 -1.72 -1.94
C MET A 59 14.22 -2.79 -0.93
N ASP A 60 14.25 -4.05 -1.37
CA ASP A 60 14.85 -5.13 -0.58
C ASP A 60 16.35 -4.86 -0.36
#